data_AF-A0A9D0HG77-F1
#
_entry.id   AF-A0A9D0HG77-F1
#
_cell.length_a   1.000
_cell.length_b   1.000
_cell.length_c   1.000
_cell.angle_alpha   90.00
_cell.angle_beta   90.00
_cell.angle_gamma   90.00
#
_symmetry.space_group_name_H-M   'P 1'
#
loop_
_entity.id
_entity.type
_entity.pdbx_description
1 polymer ?
#
loop_
_entity_poly.entity_id
_entity_poly.type
_entity_poly.pdbx_seq_one_letter_code
_entity_poly.pdbx_strand_id
1 'polypeptide(L)'
;MTLPSMALLEGVALLIVALFVFLRARYGPAPKAFLRRLLLLVVASWLAENSVIVAYDFYSYSPDWTLFIHHVPLAIVLIWPIVIHSAWELAGYLLGPSAAAKRLAPLVGAFLVLADAAMIEPIAVSAKL
;
A
#
# COMPACT_ATOMS: atom_id res chain seq x y z
N MET A 1 8.84 26.14 11.25
CA MET A 1 9.05 24.94 10.42
C MET A 1 7.88 24.89 9.44
N THR A 2 8.10 25.21 8.17
CA THR A 2 7.04 25.10 7.14
C THR A 2 6.88 23.63 6.79
N LEU A 3 5.68 23.07 6.97
CA LEU A 3 5.39 21.71 6.52
C LEU A 3 5.64 21.62 5.01
N PRO A 4 6.24 20.52 4.51
CA PRO A 4 6.38 20.30 3.08
C PRO A 4 5.00 20.34 2.41
N SER A 5 4.91 20.91 1.20
CA SER A 5 3.66 20.94 0.44
C SER A 5 3.19 19.52 0.11
N MET A 6 1.87 19.30 0.01
CA MET A 6 1.32 17.98 -0.34
C MET A 6 1.91 17.43 -1.63
N ALA A 7 2.09 18.28 -2.64
CA ALA A 7 2.73 17.88 -3.90
C ALA A 7 4.18 17.36 -3.71
N LEU A 8 4.95 17.92 -2.77
CA LEU A 8 6.29 17.44 -2.48
C LEU A 8 6.25 16.06 -1.80
N LEU A 9 5.36 15.88 -0.82
CA LEU A 9 5.19 14.59 -0.14
C LEU A 9 4.73 13.50 -1.12
N GLU A 10 3.73 13.81 -1.94
CA GLU A 10 3.23 12.92 -2.99
C GLU A 10 4.34 12.57 -3.99
N GLY A 11 5.09 13.57 -4.47
CA GLY A 11 6.20 13.38 -5.40
C GLY A 11 7.30 12.47 -4.82
N VAL A 12 7.68 12.66 -3.55
CA VAL A 12 8.67 11.81 -2.89
C VAL A 12 8.14 10.39 -2.71
N ALA A 13 6.88 10.22 -2.31
CA ALA A 13 6.27 8.90 -2.15
C ALA A 13 6.20 8.14 -3.48
N LEU A 14 5.77 8.80 -4.56
CA LEU A 14 5.73 8.23 -5.90
C LEU A 14 7.13 7.88 -6.42
N LEU A 15 8.15 8.70 -6.11
CA LEU A 15 9.55 8.38 -6.43
C LEU A 15 10.01 7.11 -5.72
N ILE A 16 9.69 6.95 -4.43
CA ILE A 16 10.02 5.74 -3.66
C ILE A 16 9.33 4.52 -4.28
N VAL A 17 8.04 4.61 -4.62
CA VAL A 17 7.30 3.54 -5.29
C VAL A 17 7.94 3.18 -6.63
N ALA A 18 8.25 4.19 -7.46
CA ALA A 18 8.87 3.98 -8.76
C ALA A 18 10.22 3.29 -8.64
N LEU A 19 11.07 3.74 -7.70
CA LEU A 19 12.37 3.13 -7.42
C LEU A 19 12.20 1.68 -6.93
N PHE A 20 11.28 1.44 -5.99
CA PHE A 20 11.01 0.09 -5.49
C PHE A 20 10.61 -0.85 -6.63
N VAL A 21 9.62 -0.46 -7.45
CA VAL A 21 9.11 -1.27 -8.56
C VAL A 21 10.21 -1.49 -9.60
N PHE A 22 10.96 -0.44 -9.95
CA PHE A 22 12.06 -0.55 -10.90
C PHE A 22 13.13 -1.53 -10.42
N LEU A 23 13.62 -1.37 -9.18
CA LEU A 23 14.64 -2.24 -8.61
C LEU A 23 14.14 -3.69 -8.51
N ARG A 24 12.90 -3.90 -8.06
CA ARG A 24 12.31 -5.24 -7.94
C ARG A 24 12.08 -5.90 -9.29
N ALA A 25 11.64 -5.16 -10.30
CA ALA A 25 11.44 -5.67 -11.65
C ALA A 25 12.76 -5.95 -12.38
N ARG A 26 13.82 -5.18 -12.08
CA ARG A 26 15.13 -5.31 -12.73
C ARG A 26 16.01 -6.39 -12.12
N TYR A 27 16.02 -6.48 -10.79
CA TYR A 27 16.97 -7.29 -10.03
C TYR A 27 16.32 -8.36 -9.14
N GLY A 28 15.00 -8.32 -8.96
CA GLY A 28 14.28 -9.27 -8.11
C GLY A 28 14.10 -10.65 -8.76
N PRO A 29 13.86 -11.69 -7.95
CA PRO A 29 13.51 -13.01 -8.46
C PRO A 29 12.14 -12.97 -9.14
N ALA A 30 12.03 -13.58 -10.31
CA ALA A 30 10.78 -13.74 -11.07
C ALA A 30 9.98 -12.42 -11.29
N PRO A 31 10.55 -11.43 -12.01
CA PRO A 31 9.96 -10.09 -12.13
C PRO A 31 8.57 -10.09 -12.79
N LYS A 32 8.30 -11.00 -13.73
CA LYS A 32 6.97 -11.16 -14.34
C LYS A 32 5.91 -11.60 -13.31
N ALA A 33 6.27 -12.47 -12.38
CA ALA A 33 5.36 -12.93 -11.34
C ALA A 33 5.10 -11.81 -10.32
N PHE A 34 6.14 -11.05 -9.96
CA PHE A 34 6.01 -9.84 -9.15
C PHE A 34 5.05 -8.84 -9.80
N LEU A 35 5.27 -8.45 -11.06
CA LEU A 35 4.43 -7.46 -11.74
C LEU A 35 2.96 -7.89 -11.85
N ARG A 36 2.70 -9.17 -12.13
CA ARG A 36 1.34 -9.72 -12.14
C ARG A 36 0.68 -9.63 -10.77
N ARG A 37 1.41 -9.98 -9.71
CA ARG A 37 0.91 -9.88 -8.34
C ARG A 37 0.67 -8.43 -7.95
N LEU A 38 1.58 -7.53 -8.30
CA LEU A 38 1.46 -6.11 -8.03
C LEU A 38 0.22 -5.53 -8.73
N LEU A 39 -0.01 -5.87 -10.00
CA LEU A 39 -1.21 -5.45 -10.72
C LEU A 39 -2.50 -5.94 -10.04
N LEU A 40 -2.52 -7.21 -9.60
CA LEU A 40 -3.67 -7.74 -8.85
C LEU A 40 -3.88 -6.99 -7.53
N LEU A 41 -2.82 -6.66 -6.81
CA LEU A 41 -2.90 -5.90 -5.57
C LEU A 41 -3.40 -4.48 -5.82
N VAL A 42 -2.92 -3.78 -6.85
CA VAL A 42 -3.40 -2.45 -7.26
C VAL A 42 -4.90 -2.45 -7.51
N VAL A 43 -5.38 -3.41 -8.31
CA VAL A 43 -6.80 -3.51 -8.64
C VAL A 43 -7.62 -3.86 -7.40
N ALA A 44 -7.17 -4.83 -6.60
CA ALA A 44 -7.89 -5.25 -5.40
C ALA A 44 -7.95 -4.16 -4.34
N SER A 45 -6.84 -3.45 -4.09
CA SER A 45 -6.80 -2.37 -3.10
C SER A 45 -7.67 -1.19 -3.54
N TRP A 46 -7.62 -0.80 -4.81
CA TRP A 46 -8.48 0.26 -5.32
C TRP A 46 -9.96 -0.10 -5.21
N LEU A 47 -10.35 -1.32 -5.62
CA LEU A 47 -11.74 -1.76 -5.52
C LEU A 47 -12.23 -1.79 -4.07
N ALA A 48 -11.43 -2.32 -3.14
CA ALA A 48 -11.79 -2.37 -1.72
C ALA A 48 -11.98 -0.95 -1.16
N GLU A 49 -10.96 -0.10 -1.32
CA GLU A 49 -10.95 1.29 -0.84
C GLU A 49 -12.13 2.09 -1.40
N ASN A 50 -12.28 2.08 -2.73
CA ASN A 50 -13.31 2.84 -3.41
C ASN A 50 -14.71 2.33 -3.03
N SER A 51 -14.89 1.03 -2.83
CA SER A 51 -16.18 0.46 -2.42
C SER A 51 -16.56 0.91 -1.02
N VAL A 52 -15.60 0.97 -0.09
CA VAL A 52 -15.88 1.43 1.28
C VAL A 52 -16.28 2.90 1.29
N ILE A 53 -15.57 3.75 0.54
CA ILE A 53 -15.91 5.18 0.43
C ILE A 53 -17.31 5.34 -0.19
N VAL A 54 -17.59 4.67 -1.31
CA VAL A 54 -18.89 4.82 -2.00
C VAL A 54 -20.05 4.26 -1.19
N ALA A 55 -19.87 3.11 -0.51
CA ALA A 55 -20.96 2.44 0.18
C ALA A 55 -21.26 3.03 1.56
N TYR A 56 -20.24 3.52 2.27
CA TYR A 56 -20.37 3.95 3.66
C TYR A 56 -20.08 5.43 3.91
N ASP A 57 -19.45 6.12 2.96
CA ASP A 57 -19.00 7.51 3.09
C ASP A 57 -18.25 7.76 4.42
N PHE A 58 -17.46 6.76 4.84
CA PHE A 58 -16.83 6.74 6.16
C PHE A 58 -15.77 7.84 6.31
N TYR A 59 -15.11 8.20 5.21
CA TYR A 59 -14.15 9.30 5.09
C TYR A 59 -13.99 9.70 3.62
N SER A 60 -13.36 10.85 3.41
CA SER A 60 -12.93 11.31 2.08
C SER A 60 -11.48 11.76 2.11
N TYR A 61 -10.77 11.61 0.99
CA TYR A 61 -9.43 12.13 0.84
C TYR A 61 -9.46 13.65 0.58
N SER A 62 -8.48 14.37 1.13
CA SER A 62 -8.32 15.82 0.89
C SER A 62 -8.30 16.14 -0.62
N PRO A 63 -8.94 17.23 -1.08
CA PRO A 63 -8.86 17.64 -2.48
C PRO A 63 -7.45 18.10 -2.91
N ASP A 64 -6.48 18.20 -1.98
CA ASP A 64 -5.11 18.64 -2.26
C ASP A 64 -4.23 17.59 -2.96
N TRP A 65 -4.70 16.34 -3.08
CA TRP A 65 -4.01 15.30 -3.86
C TRP A 65 -4.04 15.63 -5.35
N THR A 66 -2.98 15.31 -6.09
CA THR A 66 -2.86 15.78 -7.47
C THR A 66 -3.76 15.04 -8.46
N LEU A 67 -3.99 13.75 -8.27
CA LEU A 67 -4.73 12.91 -9.20
C LEU A 67 -5.55 11.85 -8.48
N PHE A 68 -6.77 11.63 -8.95
CA PHE A 68 -7.73 10.67 -8.39
C PHE A 68 -8.13 9.62 -9.42
N ILE A 69 -8.33 8.39 -8.97
CA ILE A 69 -9.13 7.37 -9.65
C ILE A 69 -10.45 7.28 -8.89
N HIS A 70 -11.46 7.97 -9.42
CA HIS A 70 -12.77 8.14 -8.77
C HIS A 70 -12.62 8.85 -7.40
N HIS A 71 -12.89 8.20 -6.28
CA HIS A 71 -12.77 8.82 -4.95
C HIS A 71 -11.40 8.63 -4.28
N VAL A 72 -10.51 7.84 -4.89
CA VAL A 72 -9.23 7.46 -4.26
C VAL A 72 -8.05 8.12 -4.99
N PRO A 73 -7.13 8.79 -4.28
CA PRO A 73 -5.92 9.34 -4.90
C PRO A 73 -5.09 8.25 -5.60
N LEU A 74 -4.57 8.54 -6.79
CA LEU A 74 -3.73 7.61 -7.54
C LEU A 74 -2.51 7.19 -6.71
N ALA A 75 -1.90 8.12 -5.98
CA ALA A 75 -0.76 7.83 -5.12
C ALA A 75 -1.08 6.73 -4.09
N ILE A 76 -2.24 6.78 -3.44
CA ILE A 76 -2.70 5.77 -2.48
C ILE A 76 -2.88 4.41 -3.17
N VAL A 77 -3.49 4.39 -4.36
CA VAL A 77 -3.65 3.18 -5.18
C VAL A 77 -2.31 2.54 -5.56
N LEU A 78 -1.25 3.34 -5.70
CA LEU A 78 0.09 2.85 -6.06
C LEU A 78 0.96 2.48 -4.85
N ILE A 79 0.81 3.17 -3.73
CA ILE A 79 1.63 2.97 -2.51
C ILE A 79 1.21 1.70 -1.77
N TRP A 80 -0.08 1.53 -1.48
CA TRP A 80 -0.57 0.41 -0.66
C TRP A 80 -0.20 -0.98 -1.20
N PRO A 81 -0.25 -1.25 -2.51
CA PRO A 81 0.21 -2.52 -3.06
C PRO A 81 1.67 -2.85 -2.73
N ILE A 82 2.54 -1.83 -2.62
CA ILE A 82 3.95 -2.01 -2.21
C ILE A 82 4.04 -2.39 -0.74
N VAL A 83 3.26 -1.75 0.12
CA VAL A 83 3.18 -2.06 1.56
C VAL A 83 2.68 -3.50 1.76
N ILE A 84 1.56 -3.86 1.12
CA ILE A 84 0.96 -5.21 1.20
C ILE A 84 1.94 -6.27 0.67
N HIS A 85 2.58 -6.01 -0.48
CA HIS A 85 3.56 -6.94 -1.03
C HIS A 85 4.76 -7.13 -0.08
N SER A 86 5.32 -6.03 0.44
CA SER A 86 6.48 -6.06 1.34
C SER A 86 6.15 -6.78 2.65
N ALA A 87 4.97 -6.56 3.23
CA ALA A 87 4.51 -7.26 4.42
C ALA A 87 4.36 -8.78 4.18
N TRP A 88 3.83 -9.18 3.02
CA TRP A 88 3.76 -10.60 2.65
C TRP A 88 5.18 -11.21 2.50
N GLU A 89 6.11 -10.52 1.85
CA GLU A 89 7.49 -11.03 1.74
C GLU A 89 8.17 -11.12 3.11
N LEU A 90 8.03 -10.11 3.95
CA LEU A 90 8.54 -10.09 5.32
C LEU A 90 7.99 -11.26 6.13
N ALA A 91 6.67 -11.51 6.07
CA ALA A 91 6.04 -12.66 6.70
C ALA A 91 6.65 -13.99 6.22
N GLY A 92 6.93 -14.11 4.92
CA GLY A 92 7.61 -15.27 4.34
C GLY A 92 9.01 -15.49 4.92
N TYR A 93 9.79 -14.42 5.11
CA TYR A 93 11.12 -14.52 5.73
C TYR A 93 11.05 -14.87 7.23
N LEU A 94 10.10 -14.30 7.97
CA LEU A 94 9.93 -14.54 9.41
C LEU A 94 9.50 -15.98 9.72
N LEU A 95 8.62 -16.55 8.89
CA LEU A 95 8.08 -17.90 9.10
C LEU A 95 9.01 -19.02 8.57
N GLY A 96 9.98 -18.68 7.73
CA GLY A 96 10.93 -19.62 7.15
C GLY A 96 10.38 -20.44 5.95
N PRO A 97 11.16 -21.42 5.46
CA PRO A 97 10.95 -22.02 4.13
C PRO A 97 9.90 -23.14 4.07
N SER A 98 9.31 -23.55 5.19
CA SER A 98 8.43 -24.72 5.25
C SER A 98 7.13 -24.53 4.44
N ALA A 99 6.54 -25.64 3.97
CA ALA A 99 5.28 -25.57 3.22
C ALA A 99 4.12 -25.01 4.06
N ALA A 100 4.08 -25.32 5.36
CA ALA A 100 3.14 -24.74 6.31
C ALA A 100 3.35 -23.23 6.46
N ALA A 101 4.61 -22.78 6.61
CA ALA A 101 4.96 -21.36 6.68
C ALA A 101 4.48 -20.58 5.44
N LYS A 102 4.70 -21.14 4.23
CA LYS A 102 4.24 -20.52 2.99
C LYS A 102 2.72 -20.32 2.92
N ARG A 103 1.94 -21.22 3.52
CA ARG A 103 0.48 -21.11 3.60
C ARG A 103 0.01 -20.06 4.60
N LEU A 104 0.80 -19.83 5.66
CA LEU A 104 0.50 -18.83 6.70
C LEU A 104 0.99 -17.42 6.34
N ALA A 105 1.97 -17.29 5.45
CA ALA A 105 2.55 -16.00 5.06
C ALA A 105 1.54 -14.92 4.63
N PRO A 106 0.46 -15.21 3.87
CA PRO A 106 -0.54 -14.20 3.56
C PRO A 106 -1.30 -13.70 4.78
N LEU A 107 -1.61 -14.58 5.74
CA LEU A 107 -2.34 -14.22 6.96
C LEU A 107 -1.46 -13.37 7.89
N VAL A 108 -0.20 -13.76 8.04
CA VAL A 108 0.76 -12.97 8.83
C VAL A 108 1.04 -11.63 8.14
N GLY A 109 1.16 -11.60 6.81
CA GLY A 109 1.28 -10.36 6.04
C GLY A 109 0.06 -9.44 6.24
N ALA A 110 -1.15 -9.99 6.20
CA ALA A 110 -2.37 -9.24 6.49
C ALA A 110 -2.39 -8.68 7.92
N PHE A 111 -1.97 -9.48 8.91
CA PHE A 111 -1.83 -9.00 10.29
C PHE A 111 -0.85 -7.84 10.41
N LEU A 112 0.31 -7.90 9.74
CA LEU A 112 1.28 -6.81 9.74
C LEU A 112 0.71 -5.53 9.11
N VAL A 113 -0.01 -5.64 8.00
CA VAL A 113 -0.68 -4.51 7.34
C VAL A 113 -1.77 -3.90 8.23
N LEU A 114 -2.59 -4.74 8.87
CA LEU A 114 -3.64 -4.28 9.78
C LEU A 114 -3.05 -3.59 11.02
N ALA A 115 -1.94 -4.13 11.56
CA ALA A 115 -1.24 -3.50 12.66
C ALA A 115 -0.68 -2.13 12.28
N ASP A 116 -0.07 -2.00 11.10
CA ASP A 116 0.42 -0.71 10.56
C ASP A 116 -0.73 0.30 10.41
N ALA A 117 -1.85 -0.11 9.78
CA ALA A 117 -3.02 0.74 9.61
C ALA A 117 -3.64 1.17 10.96
N ALA A 118 -3.76 0.24 11.92
CA ALA A 118 -4.32 0.51 13.24
C ALA A 118 -3.42 1.42 14.11
N MET A 119 -2.13 1.53 13.79
CA MET A 119 -1.23 2.49 14.46
C MET A 119 -1.32 3.89 13.85
N ILE A 120 -1.60 3.99 12.55
CA ILE A 120 -1.81 5.27 11.86
C ILE A 120 -3.14 5.91 12.27
N GLU A 121 -4.20 5.11 12.42
CA GLU A 121 -5.56 5.61 12.68
C GLU A 121 -5.67 6.51 13.94
N PRO A 122 -5.15 6.15 15.13
CA PRO A 122 -5.15 7.04 16.29
C PRO A 122 -4.38 8.34 16.06
N ILE A 123 -3.31 8.29 15.27
CA ILE A 123 -2.50 9.47 14.93
C ILE A 123 -3.29 10.39 14.00
N ALA A 124 -3.93 9.84 12.96
CA ALA A 124 -4.76 10.61 12.02
C ALA A 124 -5.94 11.29 12.74
N VAL A 125 -6.68 10.53 13.57
CA VAL A 125 -7.80 11.07 14.36
C VAL A 125 -7.33 12.13 15.35
N SER A 126 -6.21 11.91 16.05
CA SER A 126 -5.65 12.89 17.01
C SER A 126 -5.13 14.15 16.32
N ALA A 127 -4.62 14.02 15.10
CA ALA A 127 -4.15 15.13 14.28
C ALA A 127 -5.28 15.89 13.57
N LYS A 128 -6.54 15.41 13.66
CA LYS A 128 -7.71 15.90 12.92
C LYS A 128 -7.49 15.90 11.40
N LEU A 129 -6.77 14.88 10.92
CA LEU A 129 -6.57 14.60 9.49
C LEU A 129 -7.65 13.65 8.98
#